data_AF-A0A6P0GI17-F1
#
_entry.id   AF-A0A6P0GI17-F1
#
_cell.length_a   1.000
_cell.length_b   1.000
_cell.length_c   1.000
_cell.angle_alpha   90.00
_cell.angle_beta   90.00
_cell.angle_gamma   90.00
#
_symmetry.space_group_name_H-M   'P 1'
#
loop_
_entity.id
_entity.type
_entity.pdbx_description
1 polymer ?
#
loop_
_entity_poly.entity_id
_entity_poly.type
_entity_poly.pdbx_seq_one_letter_code
_entity_poly.pdbx_strand_id
1 'polypeptide(L)'
;MTTDSPEATRKVAELIKGQKFGFLTTTMPDGRLTSRPMALQEVEFDGDLWFFAEHDAPWLAHITTSPQVNVGIGSGGTWVSLTGTARVVTDVGKKKDLWNSGVEAWLPQGPEDPSVVLVKVDGDTAEYWDSPGNRLATALSFVKAKATGSQPSTGEKDVVDLP
;
A
#
# COMPACT_ATOMS: atom_id res chain seq x y z
N MET A 1 13.21 -15.03 5.20
CA MET A 1 14.50 -14.35 5.10
C MET A 1 14.16 -13.05 4.41
N THR A 2 14.38 -11.92 5.07
CA THR A 2 14.05 -10.60 4.54
C THR A 2 15.27 -10.02 3.82
N THR A 3 15.04 -9.26 2.76
CA THR A 3 16.07 -8.56 2.01
C THR A 3 16.12 -7.12 2.48
N ASP A 4 17.26 -6.70 3.03
CA ASP A 4 17.51 -5.34 3.46
C ASP A 4 18.54 -4.70 2.50
N SER A 5 18.04 -3.91 1.55
CA SER A 5 18.86 -3.22 0.55
C SER A 5 18.08 -2.05 -0.08
N PRO A 6 18.73 -0.89 -0.33
CA PRO A 6 18.12 0.22 -1.05
C PRO A 6 17.54 -0.15 -2.42
N GLU A 7 18.11 -1.15 -3.10
CA GLU A 7 17.59 -1.63 -4.38
C GLU A 7 16.25 -2.37 -4.22
N ALA A 8 16.10 -3.15 -3.14
CA ALA A 8 14.88 -3.87 -2.84
C ALA A 8 13.75 -2.91 -2.44
N THR A 9 14.05 -1.89 -1.62
CA THR A 9 13.11 -0.80 -1.29
C THR A 9 12.69 -0.05 -2.55
N ARG A 10 13.64 0.26 -3.46
CA ARG A 10 13.33 0.89 -4.75
C ARG A 10 12.42 0.02 -5.62
N LYS A 11 12.63 -1.30 -5.65
CA LYS A 11 11.74 -2.22 -6.36
C LYS A 11 10.30 -2.13 -5.82
N VAL A 12 10.11 -2.13 -4.50
CA VAL A 12 8.79 -1.94 -3.88
C VAL A 12 8.18 -0.59 -4.29
N ALA A 13 8.98 0.49 -4.25
CA ALA A 13 8.55 1.82 -4.69
C ALA A 13 8.03 1.81 -6.14
N GLU A 14 8.74 1.14 -7.06
CA GLU A 14 8.36 1.02 -8.47
C GLU A 14 7.03 0.27 -8.65
N LEU A 15 6.82 -0.81 -7.89
CA LEU A 15 5.58 -1.59 -7.95
C LEU A 15 4.37 -0.79 -7.44
N ILE A 16 4.57 0.06 -6.44
CA ILE A 16 3.51 0.91 -5.86
C ILE A 16 3.22 2.13 -6.75
N LYS A 17 4.24 2.75 -7.37
CA LYS A 17 4.14 4.04 -8.10
C LYS A 17 3.04 4.09 -9.18
N GLY A 18 2.71 2.96 -9.81
CA GLY A 18 1.65 2.89 -10.82
C GLY A 18 0.24 2.66 -10.29
N GLN A 19 0.08 2.50 -8.98
CA GLN A 19 -1.15 2.06 -8.34
C GLN A 19 -1.88 3.26 -7.74
N LYS A 20 -3.17 3.40 -8.05
CA LYS A 20 -3.98 4.54 -7.57
C LYS A 20 -4.57 4.31 -6.19
N PHE A 21 -4.79 3.04 -5.82
CA PHE A 21 -5.48 2.66 -4.60
C PHE A 21 -4.74 1.54 -3.89
N GLY A 22 -4.75 1.62 -2.56
CA GLY A 22 -4.39 0.52 -1.66
C GLY A 22 -5.56 0.19 -0.75
N PHE A 23 -5.67 -1.06 -0.32
CA PHE A 23 -6.63 -1.50 0.68
C PHE A 23 -6.00 -1.45 2.06
N LEU A 24 -6.36 -0.42 2.84
CA LEU A 24 -5.89 -0.22 4.20
C LEU A 24 -6.70 -1.08 5.16
N THR A 25 -6.04 -2.05 5.78
CA THR A 25 -6.61 -2.98 6.76
C THR A 25 -6.27 -2.53 8.17
N THR A 26 -7.29 -2.42 9.02
CA THR A 26 -7.19 -2.07 10.44
C THR A 26 -7.91 -3.09 11.32
N THR A 27 -7.57 -3.12 12.60
CA THR A 27 -8.19 -4.03 13.60
C THR A 27 -9.28 -3.31 14.38
N MET A 28 -10.51 -3.83 14.33
CA MET A 28 -11.62 -3.34 15.15
C MET A 28 -11.38 -3.62 16.64
N PRO A 29 -12.08 -2.91 17.56
CA PRO A 29 -11.97 -3.16 19.00
C PRO A 29 -12.32 -4.61 19.41
N ASP A 30 -13.13 -5.31 18.62
CA ASP A 30 -13.50 -6.72 18.84
C ASP A 30 -12.49 -7.72 18.24
N GLY A 31 -11.36 -7.23 17.70
CA GLY A 31 -10.29 -8.02 17.12
C GLY A 31 -10.51 -8.42 15.65
N ARG A 32 -11.64 -8.08 15.04
CA ARG A 32 -11.87 -8.36 13.61
C ARG A 32 -11.06 -7.43 12.73
N LEU A 33 -10.61 -7.93 11.58
CA LEU A 33 -9.97 -7.11 10.55
C LEU A 33 -11.04 -6.50 9.63
N THR A 34 -10.87 -5.23 9.29
CA THR A 34 -11.67 -4.52 8.28
C THR A 34 -10.73 -3.81 7.33
N SER A 35 -11.05 -3.84 6.04
CA SER A 35 -10.24 -3.23 4.99
C SER A 35 -11.08 -2.28 4.14
N ARG A 36 -10.47 -1.21 3.63
CA ARG A 36 -11.13 -0.20 2.79
C ARG A 36 -10.18 0.32 1.71
N PRO A 37 -10.68 0.59 0.49
CA PRO A 37 -9.88 1.22 -0.55
C PRO A 37 -9.57 2.66 -0.14
N MET A 38 -8.30 3.05 -0.26
CA MET A 38 -7.79 4.39 0.01
C MET A 38 -6.93 4.85 -1.16
N ALA A 39 -7.07 6.12 -1.55
CA ALA A 39 -6.26 6.70 -2.61
C ALA A 39 -4.82 6.94 -2.13
N LEU A 40 -3.86 6.33 -2.80
CA LEU A 40 -2.43 6.51 -2.52
C LEU A 40 -2.04 7.94 -2.94
N GLN A 41 -1.43 8.71 -2.04
CA GLN A 41 -0.88 10.01 -2.41
C GLN A 41 0.49 9.84 -3.06
N GLU A 42 0.67 10.45 -4.24
CA GLU A 42 1.90 10.37 -5.01
C GLU A 42 2.99 11.21 -4.33
N VAL A 43 3.87 10.54 -3.60
CA VAL A 43 5.17 11.06 -3.18
C VAL A 43 6.25 10.05 -3.54
N GLU A 44 7.50 10.49 -3.56
CA GLU A 44 8.62 9.55 -3.61
C GLU A 44 8.50 8.61 -2.41
N PHE A 45 8.30 7.32 -2.68
CA PHE A 45 8.15 6.32 -1.64
C PHE A 45 9.50 6.14 -0.95
N ASP A 46 9.55 6.56 0.30
CA ASP A 46 10.69 6.46 1.21
C ASP A 46 10.48 5.36 2.27
N GLY A 47 9.45 4.53 2.11
CA GLY A 47 8.99 3.55 3.10
C GLY A 47 7.57 3.84 3.58
N ASP A 48 7.09 5.07 3.42
CA ASP A 48 5.82 5.53 3.95
C ASP A 48 4.69 5.56 2.92
N LEU A 49 3.46 5.33 3.38
CA LEU A 49 2.24 5.59 2.61
C LEU A 49 1.40 6.69 3.27
N TRP A 50 0.76 7.51 2.44
CA TRP A 50 -0.07 8.61 2.88
C TRP A 50 -1.47 8.52 2.29
N PHE A 51 -2.48 8.78 3.13
CA PHE A 51 -3.89 8.79 2.77
C PHE A 51 -4.60 9.98 3.40
N PHE A 52 -5.54 10.60 2.68
CA PHE A 52 -6.46 11.57 3.28
C PHE A 52 -7.68 10.87 3.89
N ALA A 53 -8.22 11.47 4.95
CA ALA A 53 -9.46 11.04 5.59
C ALA A 53 -10.19 12.23 6.25
N GLU A 54 -11.47 12.02 6.55
CA GLU A 54 -12.22 12.89 7.47
C GLU A 54 -11.89 12.53 8.92
N HIS A 55 -11.69 13.54 9.77
CA HIS A 55 -11.26 13.41 11.16
C HIS A 55 -12.23 12.56 12.02
N ASP A 56 -13.52 12.59 11.70
CA ASP A 56 -14.57 11.87 12.43
C ASP A 56 -14.85 10.47 11.86
N ALA A 57 -14.08 10.03 10.86
CA ALA A 57 -14.25 8.70 10.27
C ALA A 57 -14.06 7.62 11.36
N PRO A 58 -15.05 6.75 11.63
CA PRO A 58 -15.03 5.84 12.79
C PRO A 58 -13.82 4.89 12.83
N TRP A 59 -13.29 4.52 11.66
CA TRP A 59 -12.15 3.62 11.55
C TRP A 59 -10.82 4.24 12.02
N LEU A 60 -10.73 5.56 12.19
CA LEU A 60 -9.54 6.20 12.77
C LEU A 60 -9.35 5.83 14.25
N ALA A 61 -10.44 5.53 14.97
CA ALA A 61 -10.36 5.01 16.33
C ALA A 61 -9.67 3.63 16.39
N HIS A 62 -9.74 2.84 15.30
CA HIS A 62 -9.04 1.57 15.21
C HIS A 62 -7.53 1.79 15.25
N ILE A 63 -7.02 2.77 14.49
CA ILE A 63 -5.59 3.11 14.45
C ILE A 63 -5.09 3.59 15.82
N THR A 64 -5.90 4.40 16.52
CA THR A 64 -5.54 4.89 17.86
C THR A 64 -5.43 3.75 18.88
N THR A 65 -6.26 2.71 18.73
CA THR A 65 -6.30 1.55 19.64
C THR A 65 -5.25 0.50 19.28
N SER A 66 -5.08 0.23 17.99
CA SER A 66 -4.20 -0.77 17.40
C SER A 66 -3.57 -0.16 16.16
N PRO A 67 -2.38 0.45 16.30
CA PRO A 67 -1.78 1.20 15.20
C PRO A 67 -1.16 0.27 14.14
N GLN A 68 -1.01 -1.03 14.41
CA GLN A 68 -0.55 -2.00 13.41
C GLN A 68 -1.57 -2.14 12.29
N VAL A 69 -1.11 -1.99 11.05
CA VAL A 69 -1.93 -2.05 9.84
C VAL A 69 -1.25 -2.86 8.75
N ASN A 70 -2.04 -3.20 7.74
CA ASN A 70 -1.52 -3.70 6.47
C ASN A 70 -2.14 -2.91 5.31
N VAL A 71 -1.36 -2.62 4.27
CA VAL A 71 -1.85 -2.06 3.02
C VAL A 71 -1.60 -3.05 1.90
N GLY A 72 -2.69 -3.60 1.37
CA GLY A 72 -2.67 -4.43 0.17
C GLY A 72 -2.77 -3.57 -1.08
N ILE A 73 -1.84 -3.70 -2.01
CA ILE A 73 -1.78 -2.91 -3.25
C ILE A 73 -1.56 -3.88 -4.40
N GLY A 74 -2.25 -3.72 -5.53
CA GLY A 74 -1.92 -4.51 -6.69
C GLY A 74 -2.98 -4.56 -7.78
N SER A 75 -2.50 -4.89 -8.97
CA SER A 75 -3.30 -5.11 -10.17
C SER A 75 -2.45 -5.84 -11.22
N GLY A 76 -3.09 -6.47 -12.20
CA GLY A 76 -2.39 -6.91 -13.42
C GLY A 76 -1.29 -7.96 -13.27
N GLY A 77 -1.19 -8.66 -12.13
CA GLY A 77 -0.12 -9.63 -11.85
C GLY A 77 0.98 -9.12 -10.93
N THR A 78 0.87 -7.86 -10.49
CA THR A 78 1.73 -7.26 -9.48
C THR A 78 0.94 -7.05 -8.20
N TRP A 79 1.48 -7.50 -7.07
CA TRP A 79 0.87 -7.42 -5.75
C TRP A 79 1.92 -7.05 -4.71
N VAL A 80 1.54 -6.20 -3.76
CA VAL A 80 2.35 -5.77 -2.63
C VAL A 80 1.49 -5.83 -1.36
N SER A 81 2.03 -6.40 -0.31
CA SER A 81 1.48 -6.42 1.04
C SER A 81 2.46 -5.67 1.94
N LEU A 82 2.14 -4.42 2.27
CA LEU A 82 2.96 -3.58 3.15
C LEU A 82 2.43 -3.70 4.58
N THR A 83 3.28 -4.16 5.50
CA THR A 83 3.01 -4.18 6.95
C THR A 83 3.65 -2.96 7.56
N GLY A 84 2.94 -2.30 8.49
CA GLY A 84 3.44 -1.07 9.09
C GLY A 84 2.60 -0.62 10.27
N THR A 85 2.92 0.58 10.75
CA THR A 85 2.21 1.26 11.82
C THR A 85 1.59 2.55 11.29
N ALA A 86 0.30 2.76 11.58
CA ALA A 86 -0.42 3.94 11.15
C ALA A 86 -0.55 4.98 12.27
N ARG A 87 -0.59 6.26 11.88
CA ARG A 87 -0.95 7.37 12.77
C ARG A 87 -1.73 8.46 12.04
N VAL A 88 -2.56 9.19 12.78
CA VAL A 88 -3.25 10.38 12.29
C VAL A 88 -2.31 11.58 12.38
N VAL A 89 -2.26 12.38 11.32
CA VAL A 89 -1.42 13.56 11.17
C VAL A 89 -2.29 14.75 10.77
N THR A 90 -2.18 15.85 11.51
CA THR A 90 -2.97 17.09 11.29
C THR A 90 -2.14 18.24 10.72
N ASP A 91 -0.88 17.99 10.36
CA ASP A 91 0.05 18.99 9.84
C ASP A 91 -0.46 19.64 8.54
N VAL A 92 -0.74 20.94 8.60
CA VAL A 92 -1.30 21.70 7.49
C VAL A 92 -0.30 21.83 6.33
N GLY A 93 1.00 21.92 6.61
CA GLY A 93 2.04 21.98 5.58
C GLY A 93 2.02 20.71 4.73
N LYS A 94 2.08 19.55 5.39
CA LYS A 94 2.04 18.25 4.72
C LYS A 94 0.73 18.01 3.98
N LYS A 95 -0.41 18.44 4.55
CA LYS A 95 -1.71 18.41 3.86
C LYS A 95 -1.68 19.20 2.55
N LYS A 96 -1.07 20.38 2.54
CA LYS A 96 -0.90 21.20 1.33
C LYS A 96 0.04 20.56 0.33
N ASP A 97 1.16 19.99 0.80
CA ASP A 97 2.15 19.34 -0.07
C ASP A 97 1.57 18.15 -0.85
N LEU A 98 0.67 17.39 -0.20
CA LEU A 98 0.03 16.21 -0.79
C LEU A 98 -1.28 16.54 -1.54
N TRP A 99 -1.75 17.79 -1.48
CA TRP A 99 -3.04 18.16 -2.02
C TRP A 99 -3.06 18.11 -3.55
N ASN A 100 -4.15 17.59 -4.12
CA ASN A 100 -4.35 17.55 -5.56
C ASN A 100 -5.85 17.61 -5.89
N SER A 101 -6.18 17.81 -7.16
CA SER A 101 -7.57 17.93 -7.64
C SER A 101 -8.41 16.67 -7.40
N GLY A 102 -7.76 15.50 -7.33
CA GLY A 102 -8.42 14.25 -6.95
C GLY A 102 -8.89 14.29 -5.50
N VAL A 103 -8.04 14.74 -4.58
CA VAL A 103 -8.40 14.91 -3.16
C VAL A 103 -9.46 15.99 -2.99
N GLU A 104 -9.32 17.13 -3.66
CA GLU A 104 -10.27 18.25 -3.58
C GLU A 104 -11.69 17.85 -4.00
N ALA A 105 -11.84 16.94 -4.96
CA ALA A 105 -13.14 16.44 -5.39
C ALA A 105 -13.88 15.65 -4.30
N TRP A 106 -13.16 15.05 -3.34
CA TRP A 106 -13.73 14.32 -2.21
C TRP A 106 -13.76 15.14 -0.92
N LEU A 107 -12.82 16.07 -0.75
CA LEU A 107 -12.66 16.91 0.44
C LEU A 107 -12.67 18.41 0.03
N PRO A 108 -13.83 18.95 -0.38
CA PRO A 108 -13.95 20.30 -0.96
C PRO A 108 -13.64 21.43 0.03
N GLN A 109 -13.61 21.15 1.33
CA GLN A 109 -13.26 22.09 2.40
C GLN A 109 -11.77 22.51 2.39
N GLY A 110 -10.91 21.76 1.70
CA GLY A 110 -9.51 22.11 1.52
C GLY A 110 -8.56 21.62 2.62
N PRO A 111 -7.24 21.71 2.39
CA PRO A 111 -6.22 21.13 3.28
C PRO A 111 -6.08 21.84 4.63
N GLU A 112 -6.57 23.07 4.76
CA GLU A 112 -6.51 23.84 6.01
C GLU A 112 -7.64 23.49 6.99
N ASP A 113 -8.71 22.86 6.50
CA ASP A 113 -9.87 22.52 7.33
C ASP A 113 -9.48 21.45 8.38
N PRO A 114 -9.89 21.62 9.65
CA PRO A 114 -9.56 20.67 10.72
C PRO A 114 -10.27 19.32 10.58
N SER A 115 -11.35 19.22 9.80
CA SER A 115 -11.99 17.94 9.44
C SER A 115 -11.13 17.11 8.50
N VAL A 116 -10.17 17.72 7.79
CA VAL A 116 -9.26 17.02 6.89
C VAL A 116 -8.01 16.60 7.65
N VAL A 117 -7.75 15.29 7.67
CA VAL A 117 -6.54 14.71 8.26
C VAL A 117 -5.80 13.84 7.27
N LEU A 118 -4.54 13.59 7.58
CA LEU A 118 -3.72 12.58 6.95
C LEU A 118 -3.65 11.34 7.83
N VAL A 119 -3.61 10.17 7.21
CA VAL A 119 -3.15 8.94 7.82
C VAL A 119 -1.81 8.60 7.18
N LYS A 120 -0.76 8.60 8.00
CA LYS A 120 0.56 8.11 7.62
C LYS A 120 0.67 6.66 8.03
N VAL A 121 1.15 5.80 7.14
CA VAL A 121 1.59 4.44 7.46
C VAL A 121 3.11 4.42 7.32
N ASP A 122 3.81 4.24 8.44
CA ASP A 122 5.24 3.95 8.45
C ASP A 122 5.40 2.46 8.15
N GLY A 123 6.02 2.14 7.01
CA GLY A 123 6.21 0.77 6.56
C GLY A 123 7.33 0.08 7.32
N ASP A 124 7.06 -1.13 7.83
CA ASP A 124 8.07 -1.98 8.46
C ASP A 124 8.63 -2.98 7.44
N THR A 125 7.73 -3.63 6.68
CA THR A 125 8.10 -4.62 5.65
C THR A 125 7.15 -4.57 4.47
N ALA A 126 7.61 -5.00 3.32
CA ALA A 126 6.78 -5.23 2.14
C ALA A 126 7.05 -6.61 1.53
N GLU A 127 6.03 -7.45 1.44
CA GLU A 127 6.07 -8.66 0.63
C GLU A 127 5.47 -8.37 -0.74
N TYR A 128 6.16 -8.73 -1.81
CA TYR A 128 5.64 -8.53 -3.17
C TYR A 128 5.63 -9.81 -3.99
N TRP A 129 4.73 -9.84 -4.96
CA TRP A 129 4.64 -10.83 -6.03
C TRP A 129 4.54 -10.07 -7.34
N ASP A 130 5.57 -10.15 -8.15
CA ASP A 130 5.62 -9.51 -9.45
C ASP A 130 5.72 -10.57 -10.54
N SER A 131 4.61 -10.80 -11.21
CA SER A 131 4.49 -11.70 -12.35
C SER A 131 4.19 -10.86 -13.60
N PRO A 132 5.16 -10.12 -14.16
CA PRO A 132 4.95 -9.31 -15.35
C PRO A 132 4.57 -10.21 -16.52
N GLY A 133 3.26 -10.35 -16.74
CA GLY A 133 2.69 -11.35 -17.61
C GLY A 133 2.46 -10.82 -19.02
N ASN A 134 3.37 -11.14 -19.95
CA ASN A 134 2.90 -11.45 -21.29
C ASN A 134 2.11 -12.77 -21.18
N ARG A 135 0.78 -12.71 -21.32
CA ARG A 135 -0.15 -13.85 -21.15
C ARG A 135 0.29 -15.12 -21.89
N LEU A 136 1.03 -14.96 -22.99
CA LEU A 136 1.61 -16.04 -23.77
C LEU A 136 2.72 -16.81 -23.03
N ALA A 137 3.62 -16.12 -22.33
CA ALA A 137 4.71 -16.73 -21.56
C ALA A 137 4.16 -17.54 -20.38
N THR A 138 3.13 -17.02 -19.71
CA THR A 138 2.43 -17.73 -18.64
C THR A 138 1.79 -19.02 -19.17
N ALA A 139 1.09 -18.98 -20.31
CA ALA A 139 0.49 -20.18 -20.92
C ALA A 139 1.54 -21.24 -21.29
N LEU A 140 2.67 -20.84 -21.89
CA LEU A 140 3.78 -21.74 -22.22
C LEU A 140 4.39 -22.39 -20.98
N SER A 141 4.56 -21.62 -19.90
CA SER A 141 5.09 -22.13 -18.62
C SER A 141 4.18 -23.20 -18.01
N PHE A 142 2.86 -23.04 -18.10
CA PHE A 142 1.89 -24.04 -17.63
C PHE A 142 1.95 -25.35 -18.43
N VAL A 143 2.10 -25.27 -19.76
CA VAL A 143 2.27 -26.46 -20.62
C VAL A 143 3.56 -27.20 -20.26
N LYS A 144 4.67 -26.47 -20.10
CA LYS A 144 5.96 -27.05 -19.69
C LYS A 144 5.87 -27.72 -18.32
N ALA A 145 5.25 -27.07 -17.34
CA ALA A 145 5.07 -27.62 -16.00
C ALA A 145 4.25 -28.92 -16.00
N LYS A 146 3.16 -28.99 -16.78
CA LYS A 146 2.38 -30.23 -16.92
C LYS A 146 3.19 -31.38 -17.53
N ALA A 147 4.09 -31.08 -18.46
CA ALA A 147 4.92 -32.10 -19.12
C ALA A 147 6.11 -32.55 -18.26
N THR A 148 6.66 -31.67 -17.41
CA THR A 148 7.92 -31.88 -16.69
C THR A 148 7.74 -32.11 -15.19
N GLY A 149 6.57 -31.83 -14.62
CA GLY A 149 6.30 -31.92 -13.18
C GLY A 149 6.98 -30.85 -12.33
N SER A 150 7.78 -29.94 -12.93
CA SER A 150 8.43 -28.84 -12.21
C SER A 150 7.46 -27.69 -11.94
N GLN A 151 7.63 -26.97 -10.83
CA GLN A 151 6.85 -25.77 -10.56
C GLN A 151 7.06 -24.72 -11.66
N PRO A 152 5.99 -24.05 -12.13
CA PRO A 152 6.12 -22.91 -13.02
C PRO A 152 6.99 -21.81 -12.39
N SER A 153 8.02 -21.36 -13.10
CA SER A 153 8.77 -20.14 -12.76
C SER A 153 7.92 -18.93 -13.13
N THR A 154 7.02 -18.50 -12.25
CA THR A 154 5.93 -17.56 -12.59
C THR A 154 6.13 -16.10 -12.20
N GLY A 155 7.29 -15.68 -11.71
CA GLY A 155 7.52 -14.27 -11.37
C GLY A 155 8.56 -14.14 -10.26
N GLU A 156 8.78 -12.91 -9.84
CA GLU A 156 9.63 -12.56 -8.70
C GLU A 156 8.77 -12.45 -7.43
N LYS A 157 9.31 -12.94 -6.31
CA LYS A 157 8.68 -12.82 -5.00
C LYS A 157 9.77 -12.58 -3.96
N ASP A 158 9.64 -11.54 -3.15
CA ASP A 158 10.53 -11.30 -2.01
C ASP A 158 9.81 -10.60 -0.84
N VAL A 159 10.44 -10.60 0.33
CA VAL A 159 10.05 -9.81 1.51
C VAL A 159 11.17 -8.81 1.80
N VAL A 160 10.83 -7.53 1.82
CA VAL A 160 11.78 -6.42 1.97
C VAL A 160 11.57 -5.74 3.30
N ASP A 161 12.65 -5.50 4.05
CA ASP A 161 12.63 -4.62 5.21
C ASP A 161 12.65 -3.15 4.74
N LEU A 162 11.73 -2.34 5.25
CA LEU A 162 11.62 -0.93 4.90
C LEU A 162 12.39 -0.06 5.93
N PRO A 163 12.90 1.11 5.51
CA PRO A 163 13.78 1.95 6.33
C PRO A 163 13.09 2.63 7.53
#